data_AF-A0A1G3H7M3-F1
#
_entry.id   AF-A0A1G3H7M3-F1
#
_cell.length_a   1.000
_cell.length_b   1.000
_cell.length_c   1.000
_cell.angle_alpha   90.00
_cell.angle_beta   90.00
_cell.angle_gamma   90.00
#
_symmetry.space_group_name_H-M   'P 1'
#
loop_
_entity.id
_entity.type
_entity.pdbx_description
1 polymer ?
#
loop_
_entity_poly.entity_id
_entity_poly.type
_entity_poly.pdbx_seq_one_letter_code
_entity_poly.pdbx_strand_id
1 'polypeptide(L)'
;MPTRPVGDIIASRGFTAVPASATVLEVAQLMKRQHTSAVMVVGRKQALIGICTERDVVIGAVAAGLDPARTQVATVMTGQPQTITPDKPFCHALHLMYEGGYHHIPVVDDSGRPLGILSARDALRLDALEFESELIQREEITTIL
;
A
#
# COMPACT_ATOMS: atom_id res chain seq x y z
N MET A 1 18.39 -4.74 -1.52
CA MET A 1 17.35 -3.88 -2.15
C MET A 1 16.49 -4.45 -3.29
N PRO A 2 16.89 -4.45 -4.59
CA PRO A 2 15.92 -4.52 -5.69
C PRO A 2 15.26 -5.90 -5.86
N THR A 3 15.95 -6.97 -5.46
CA THR A 3 15.56 -8.35 -5.75
C THR A 3 14.73 -9.02 -4.65
N ARG A 4 14.51 -8.36 -3.50
CA ARG A 4 13.71 -8.95 -2.41
C ARG A 4 12.28 -9.22 -2.91
N PRO A 5 11.73 -10.43 -2.68
CA PRO A 5 10.34 -10.72 -3.00
C PRO A 5 9.39 -9.76 -2.28
N VAL A 6 8.36 -9.34 -2.99
CA VAL A 6 7.31 -8.48 -2.43
C VAL A 6 6.65 -9.12 -1.21
N GLY A 7 6.45 -10.45 -1.24
CA GLY A 7 5.89 -11.21 -0.13
C GLY A 7 6.61 -10.96 1.19
N ASP A 8 7.94 -10.93 1.19
CA ASP A 8 8.75 -10.73 2.39
C ASP A 8 8.59 -9.32 2.99
N ILE A 9 8.32 -8.32 2.15
CA ILE A 9 8.15 -6.93 2.57
C ILE A 9 6.80 -6.74 3.28
N ILE A 10 5.77 -7.47 2.82
CA ILE A 10 4.41 -7.38 3.34
C ILE A 10 4.09 -8.42 4.43
N ALA A 11 4.89 -9.49 4.56
CA ALA A 11 4.59 -10.65 5.42
C ALA A 11 4.31 -10.31 6.90
N SER A 12 4.93 -9.25 7.43
CA SER A 12 4.78 -8.81 8.82
C SER A 12 3.75 -7.68 8.99
N ARG A 13 3.03 -7.30 7.92
CA ARG A 13 2.14 -6.14 7.93
C ARG A 13 0.68 -6.57 7.79
N GLY A 14 -0.13 -6.16 8.75
CA GLY A 14 -1.57 -6.13 8.53
C GLY A 14 -1.86 -5.16 7.38
N PHE A 15 -2.69 -5.58 6.43
CA PHE A 15 -3.27 -4.68 5.45
C PHE A 15 -4.74 -4.50 5.76
N THR A 16 -5.30 -3.44 5.20
CA THR A 16 -6.71 -3.14 5.40
C THR A 16 -7.46 -3.04 4.11
N ALA A 17 -8.60 -3.72 4.10
CA ALA A 17 -9.57 -3.68 3.05
C ALA A 17 -10.93 -3.26 3.61
N VAL A 18 -11.70 -2.54 2.81
CA VAL A 18 -13.08 -2.14 3.13
C VAL A 18 -14.02 -2.60 2.02
N PRO A 19 -15.32 -2.82 2.31
CA PRO A 19 -16.29 -3.05 1.26
C PRO A 19 -16.49 -1.78 0.42
N ALA A 20 -16.92 -1.95 -0.83
CA ALA A 20 -17.25 -0.85 -1.74
C ALA A 20 -18.29 0.15 -1.18
N SER A 21 -19.14 -0.31 -0.27
CA SER A 21 -20.18 0.47 0.38
C SER A 21 -19.68 1.33 1.55
N ALA A 22 -18.44 1.13 2.01
CA ALA A 22 -17.86 1.97 3.05
C ALA A 22 -17.81 3.42 2.59
N THR A 23 -17.94 4.36 3.52
CA THR A 23 -17.90 5.79 3.24
C THR A 23 -16.47 6.28 3.09
N VAL A 24 -16.30 7.39 2.38
CA VAL A 24 -14.99 8.07 2.28
C VAL A 24 -14.48 8.48 3.67
N LEU A 25 -15.38 8.90 4.58
CA LEU A 25 -15.04 9.22 5.96
C LEU A 25 -14.48 8.00 6.71
N GLU A 26 -15.12 6.83 6.62
CA GLU A 26 -14.63 5.61 7.27
C GLU A 26 -13.22 5.24 6.76
N VAL A 27 -12.99 5.37 5.45
CA VAL A 27 -11.68 5.15 4.83
C VAL A 27 -10.64 6.13 5.36
N ALA A 28 -10.95 7.43 5.40
CA ALA A 28 -10.03 8.44 5.91
C ALA A 28 -9.71 8.23 7.41
N GLN A 29 -10.70 7.85 8.20
CA GLN A 29 -10.49 7.51 9.61
C GLN A 29 -9.61 6.26 9.77
N LEU A 30 -9.77 5.28 8.89
CA LEU A 30 -8.95 4.07 8.88
C LEU A 30 -7.49 4.38 8.51
N MET A 31 -7.28 5.21 7.49
CA MET A 31 -5.97 5.76 7.12
C MET A 31 -5.30 6.42 8.32
N LYS A 32 -6.04 7.28 9.04
CA LYS A 32 -5.55 7.94 10.27
C LYS A 32 -5.17 6.93 11.35
N ARG A 33 -6.05 5.97 11.66
CA ARG A 33 -5.84 5.01 12.78
C ARG A 33 -4.68 4.06 12.52
N GLN A 34 -4.44 3.70 11.27
CA GLN A 34 -3.45 2.70 10.89
C GLN A 34 -2.19 3.28 10.26
N HIS A 35 -2.10 4.62 10.20
CA HIS A 35 -0.98 5.32 9.58
C HIS A 35 -0.69 4.85 8.14
N THR A 36 -1.75 4.59 7.36
CA THR A 36 -1.67 4.22 5.94
C THR A 36 -2.25 5.32 5.06
N SER A 37 -1.70 5.50 3.86
CA SER A 37 -2.16 6.45 2.84
C SER A 37 -3.00 5.79 1.73
N ALA A 38 -3.25 4.49 1.83
CA ALA A 38 -4.03 3.73 0.88
C ALA A 38 -4.78 2.57 1.56
N VAL A 39 -5.98 2.29 1.06
CA VAL A 39 -6.87 1.24 1.54
C VAL A 39 -7.40 0.48 0.33
N MET A 40 -7.37 -0.86 0.41
CA MET A 40 -7.94 -1.70 -0.64
C MET A 40 -9.46 -1.75 -0.53
N VAL A 41 -10.13 -1.83 -1.68
CA VAL A 41 -11.59 -1.96 -1.74
C VAL A 41 -11.92 -3.35 -2.28
N VAL A 42 -12.70 -4.09 -1.52
CA VAL A 42 -13.09 -5.47 -1.83
C VAL A 42 -14.58 -5.58 -2.15
N GLY A 43 -14.87 -6.46 -3.10
CA GLY A 43 -16.23 -6.80 -3.52
C GLY A 43 -16.73 -8.10 -2.87
N ARG A 44 -17.60 -8.80 -3.59
CA ARG A 44 -18.08 -10.13 -3.19
C ARG A 44 -16.89 -11.11 -3.13
N LYS A 45 -16.96 -12.09 -2.22
CA LYS A 45 -15.93 -13.12 -2.03
C LYS A 45 -14.52 -12.58 -1.72
N GLN A 46 -14.40 -11.37 -1.15
CA GLN A 46 -13.11 -10.74 -0.82
C GLN A 46 -12.20 -10.47 -2.04
N ALA A 47 -12.77 -10.44 -3.25
CA ALA A 47 -12.01 -10.09 -4.45
C ALA A 47 -11.65 -8.60 -4.41
N LEU A 48 -10.41 -8.26 -4.77
CA LEU A 48 -9.99 -6.88 -4.93
C LEU A 48 -10.71 -6.25 -6.12
N ILE A 49 -11.41 -5.14 -5.90
CA ILE A 49 -12.14 -4.41 -6.96
C ILE A 49 -11.62 -2.98 -7.14
N GLY A 50 -10.89 -2.46 -6.17
CA GLY A 50 -10.39 -1.09 -6.20
C GLY A 50 -9.35 -0.78 -5.13
N ILE A 51 -8.82 0.43 -5.21
CA ILE A 51 -7.95 1.05 -4.21
C ILE A 51 -8.40 2.49 -4.00
N CYS A 52 -8.40 2.93 -2.75
CA CYS A 52 -8.64 4.33 -2.39
C CYS A 52 -7.43 4.88 -1.65
N THR A 53 -6.92 6.01 -2.10
CA THR A 53 -5.75 6.71 -1.58
C THR A 53 -6.13 8.07 -1.02
N GLU A 54 -5.21 8.73 -0.32
CA GLU A 54 -5.39 10.12 0.11
C GLU A 54 -5.78 11.06 -1.05
N ARG A 55 -5.25 10.81 -2.26
CA ARG A 55 -5.61 11.58 -3.46
C ARG A 55 -7.09 11.43 -3.80
N ASP A 56 -7.64 10.23 -3.70
CA ASP A 56 -9.04 9.97 -4.01
C ASP A 56 -9.97 10.62 -2.97
N VAL A 57 -9.56 10.65 -1.70
CA VAL A 57 -10.28 11.39 -0.64
C VAL A 57 -10.27 12.90 -0.94
N VAL A 58 -9.09 13.47 -1.21
CA VAL A 58 -8.94 14.92 -1.38
C VAL A 58 -9.56 15.40 -2.69
N ILE A 59 -9.24 14.75 -3.81
CA ILE A 59 -9.68 15.17 -5.14
C ILE A 59 -11.05 14.61 -5.48
N GLY A 60 -11.27 13.31 -5.24
CA GLY A 60 -12.49 12.61 -5.62
C GLY A 60 -13.70 12.93 -4.73
N ALA A 61 -13.49 13.30 -3.46
CA ALA A 61 -14.59 13.67 -2.56
C ALA A 61 -14.57 15.14 -2.17
N VAL A 62 -13.52 15.60 -1.48
CA VAL A 62 -13.49 16.94 -0.87
C VAL A 62 -13.52 18.04 -1.93
N ALA A 63 -12.60 18.02 -2.88
CA ALA A 63 -12.52 19.02 -3.94
C ALA A 63 -13.74 18.95 -4.88
N ALA A 64 -14.35 17.78 -5.02
CA ALA A 64 -15.59 17.59 -5.77
C ALA A 64 -16.85 18.08 -5.02
N GLY A 65 -16.72 18.57 -3.77
CA GLY A 65 -17.85 19.06 -2.97
C GLY A 65 -18.78 17.97 -2.47
N LEU A 66 -18.33 16.70 -2.47
CA LEU A 66 -19.10 15.58 -1.96
C LEU A 66 -18.97 15.49 -0.44
N ASP A 67 -20.05 15.08 0.23
CA ASP A 67 -20.04 14.82 1.67
C ASP A 67 -19.33 13.47 1.95
N PRO A 68 -18.14 13.45 2.58
CA PRO A 68 -17.39 12.22 2.81
C PRO A 68 -18.11 11.23 3.73
N ALA A 69 -19.03 11.71 4.59
CA ALA A 69 -19.80 10.85 5.51
C ALA A 69 -20.93 10.10 4.80
N ARG A 70 -21.31 10.52 3.58
CA ARG A 70 -22.40 9.91 2.81
C ARG A 70 -21.96 9.31 1.49
N THR A 71 -20.79 9.73 0.99
CA THR A 71 -20.23 9.25 -0.27
C THR A 71 -19.56 7.91 -0.06
N GLN A 72 -19.96 6.91 -0.85
CA GLN A 72 -19.34 5.60 -0.84
C GLN A 72 -17.96 5.65 -1.51
N VAL A 73 -17.01 4.87 -1.00
CA VAL A 73 -15.66 4.76 -1.54
C VAL A 73 -15.67 4.26 -2.98
N ALA A 74 -16.63 3.42 -3.35
CA ALA A 74 -16.83 2.97 -4.73
C ALA A 74 -17.00 4.11 -5.75
N THR A 75 -17.48 5.28 -5.32
CA THR A 75 -17.68 6.45 -6.18
C THR A 75 -16.38 7.15 -6.53
N VAL A 76 -15.35 7.05 -5.66
CA VAL A 76 -14.12 7.85 -5.79
C VAL A 76 -12.85 7.00 -5.95
N MET A 77 -12.92 5.70 -5.66
CA MET A 77 -11.77 4.79 -5.77
C MET A 77 -11.26 4.66 -7.20
N THR A 78 -9.99 4.30 -7.33
CA THR A 78 -9.48 3.73 -8.58
C THR A 78 -9.92 2.27 -8.68
N GLY A 79 -10.79 1.96 -9.64
CA GLY A 79 -11.25 0.60 -9.91
C GLY A 79 -10.23 -0.23 -10.70
N GLN A 80 -10.23 -1.55 -10.50
CA GLN A 80 -9.33 -2.50 -11.19
C GLN A 80 -7.86 -2.02 -11.22
N PRO A 81 -7.25 -1.72 -10.06
CA PRO A 81 -5.88 -1.23 -10.02
C PRO A 81 -4.91 -2.28 -10.57
N GLN A 82 -3.78 -1.82 -11.09
CA GLN A 82 -2.65 -2.69 -11.37
C GLN A 82 -2.24 -3.42 -10.09
N THR A 83 -1.95 -4.71 -10.18
CA THR A 83 -1.54 -5.54 -9.03
C THR A 83 -0.21 -6.23 -9.29
N ILE A 84 0.36 -6.81 -8.24
CA ILE A 84 1.57 -7.63 -8.31
C ILE A 84 1.43 -8.89 -7.46
N THR A 85 2.09 -9.97 -7.86
CA THR A 85 2.14 -11.22 -7.09
C THR A 85 3.33 -11.22 -6.11
N PRO A 86 3.25 -11.94 -4.98
CA PRO A 86 4.25 -11.86 -3.91
C PRO A 86 5.64 -12.40 -4.29
N ASP A 87 5.74 -13.23 -5.33
CA ASP A 87 6.99 -13.80 -5.84
C ASP A 87 7.85 -12.77 -6.61
N LYS A 88 7.25 -11.67 -7.05
CA LYS A 88 7.96 -10.67 -7.85
C LYS A 88 8.96 -9.88 -7.02
N PRO A 89 10.06 -9.42 -7.63
CA PRO A 89 11.02 -8.57 -6.95
C PRO A 89 10.43 -7.16 -6.71
N PHE A 90 10.80 -6.54 -5.60
CA PHE A 90 10.31 -5.21 -5.23
C PHE A 90 10.66 -4.11 -6.24
N CYS A 91 11.80 -4.21 -6.95
CA CYS A 91 12.11 -3.27 -8.03
C CYS A 91 11.07 -3.25 -9.15
N HIS A 92 10.41 -4.40 -9.40
CA HIS A 92 9.34 -4.47 -10.38
C HIS A 92 8.11 -3.67 -9.91
N ALA A 93 7.78 -3.74 -8.62
CA ALA A 93 6.72 -2.92 -8.04
C ALA A 93 7.04 -1.41 -8.17
N LEU A 94 8.28 -1.00 -7.86
CA LEU A 94 8.72 0.39 -8.00
C LEU A 94 8.67 0.87 -9.46
N HIS A 95 9.06 0.02 -10.41
CA HIS A 95 8.95 0.33 -11.83
C HIS A 95 7.49 0.52 -12.27
N LEU A 96 6.58 -0.38 -11.87
CA LEU A 96 5.14 -0.25 -12.15
C LEU A 96 4.54 1.02 -11.54
N MET A 97 4.97 1.40 -10.33
CA MET A 97 4.58 2.65 -9.68
C MET A 97 5.04 3.87 -10.48
N TYR A 98 6.29 3.88 -10.94
CA TYR A 98 6.86 4.96 -11.74
C TYR A 98 6.12 5.13 -13.06
N GLU A 99 5.97 4.05 -13.85
CA GLU A 99 5.28 4.08 -15.15
C GLU A 99 3.82 4.51 -15.02
N GLY A 100 3.14 4.03 -13.97
CA GLY A 100 1.73 4.32 -13.74
C GLY A 100 1.45 5.66 -13.05
N GLY A 101 2.46 6.36 -12.56
CA GLY A 101 2.30 7.64 -11.85
C GLY A 101 1.56 7.52 -10.51
N TYR A 102 1.68 6.36 -9.83
CA TYR A 102 1.05 6.10 -8.54
C TYR A 102 2.07 5.53 -7.54
N HIS A 103 1.79 5.73 -6.25
CA HIS A 103 2.75 5.41 -5.19
C HIS A 103 2.42 4.13 -4.42
N HIS A 104 1.34 3.44 -4.79
CA HIS A 104 0.88 2.24 -4.12
C HIS A 104 0.53 1.16 -5.13
N ILE A 105 0.82 -0.09 -4.81
CA ILE A 105 0.42 -1.24 -5.63
C ILE A 105 -0.12 -2.36 -4.72
N PRO A 106 -1.38 -2.81 -4.93
CA PRO A 106 -1.91 -3.99 -4.27
C PRO A 106 -1.11 -5.25 -4.61
N VAL A 107 -0.87 -6.05 -3.59
CA VAL A 107 -0.28 -7.39 -3.72
C VAL A 107 -1.41 -8.40 -3.62
N VAL A 108 -1.52 -9.31 -4.57
CA VAL A 108 -2.59 -10.31 -4.64
C VAL A 108 -2.02 -11.72 -4.82
N ASP A 109 -2.78 -12.73 -4.40
CA ASP A 109 -2.51 -14.12 -4.75
C ASP A 109 -2.92 -14.44 -6.20
N ASP A 110 -2.63 -15.65 -6.66
CA ASP A 110 -2.98 -16.12 -8.02
C ASP A 110 -4.50 -16.12 -8.29
N SER A 111 -5.33 -16.08 -7.24
CA SER A 111 -6.79 -15.97 -7.33
C SER A 111 -7.31 -14.53 -7.30
N GLY A 112 -6.41 -13.54 -7.25
CA GLY A 112 -6.75 -12.12 -7.19
C GLY A 112 -7.22 -11.64 -5.81
N ARG A 113 -7.01 -12.43 -4.76
CA ARG A 113 -7.33 -12.00 -3.39
C ARG A 113 -6.20 -11.13 -2.84
N PRO A 114 -6.53 -10.02 -2.16
CA PRO A 114 -5.52 -9.14 -1.59
C PRO A 114 -4.73 -9.84 -0.49
N LEU A 115 -3.40 -9.73 -0.56
CA LEU A 115 -2.44 -10.17 0.44
C LEU A 115 -1.79 -8.99 1.17
N GLY A 116 -1.77 -7.81 0.55
CA GLY A 116 -1.13 -6.64 1.12
C GLY A 116 -1.12 -5.46 0.17
N ILE A 117 -0.47 -4.38 0.60
CA ILE A 117 -0.22 -3.20 -0.22
C ILE A 117 1.24 -2.78 -0.07
N LEU A 118 1.89 -2.50 -1.19
CA LEU A 118 3.20 -1.88 -1.22
C LEU A 118 3.06 -0.39 -1.52
N SER A 119 4.01 0.38 -1.01
CA SER A 119 4.16 1.80 -1.29
C SER A 119 5.57 2.12 -1.76
N ALA A 120 5.74 3.22 -2.50
CA ALA A 120 7.07 3.72 -2.85
C ALA A 120 7.91 4.05 -1.60
N ARG A 121 7.26 4.38 -0.47
CA ARG A 121 7.93 4.62 0.82
C ARG A 121 8.59 3.37 1.41
N ASP A 122 8.22 2.18 0.95
CA ASP A 122 8.86 0.94 1.39
C ASP A 122 10.32 0.84 0.97
N ALA A 123 10.72 1.48 -0.13
CA ALA A 123 12.12 1.60 -0.50
C ALA A 123 12.93 2.31 0.60
N LEU A 124 12.46 3.49 1.01
CA LEU A 124 13.13 4.28 2.05
C LEU A 124 13.20 3.53 3.39
N ARG A 125 12.14 2.81 3.76
CA ARG A 125 12.14 2.02 5.01
C ARG A 125 13.17 0.92 4.96
N LEU A 126 13.26 0.21 3.83
CA LEU A 126 14.24 -0.85 3.68
C LEU A 126 15.66 -0.25 3.70
N ASP A 127 15.87 0.95 3.12
CA ASP A 127 17.19 1.57 3.00
C ASP A 127 17.68 1.94 4.40
N ALA A 128 16.76 2.45 5.24
CA ALA A 128 17.02 2.72 6.64
C ALA A 128 17.43 1.47 7.44
N LEU A 129 16.76 0.33 7.22
CA LEU A 129 17.10 -0.93 7.90
C LEU A 129 18.47 -1.49 7.48
N GLU A 130 18.81 -1.37 6.19
CA GLU A 130 20.14 -1.74 5.69
C GLU A 130 21.20 -0.84 6.34
N PHE A 131 20.96 0.47 6.38
CA PHE A 131 21.86 1.44 7.01
C PHE A 131 22.05 1.21 8.53
N GLU A 132 20.97 0.96 9.27
CA GLU A 132 21.05 0.61 10.70
C GLU A 132 21.90 -0.65 10.93
N SER A 133 21.73 -1.67 10.08
CA SER A 133 22.51 -2.92 10.17
C SER A 133 24.01 -2.68 9.93
N GLU A 134 24.34 -1.81 8.97
CA GLU A 134 25.74 -1.44 8.70
C GLU A 134 26.38 -0.65 9.85
N LEU A 135 25.63 0.23 10.51
CA LEU A 135 26.12 0.98 11.67
C LEU A 135 26.43 0.05 12.85
N ILE A 136 25.52 -0.89 13.16
CA ILE A 136 25.72 -1.87 14.23
C ILE A 136 26.99 -2.71 13.98
N GLN A 137 27.19 -3.19 12.75
CA GLN A 137 28.38 -3.96 12.40
C GLN A 137 29.69 -3.17 12.61
N ARG A 138 29.69 -1.85 12.34
CA ARG A 138 30.86 -0.99 12.54
C ARG A 138 31.19 -0.78 14.03
N GLU A 139 30.17 -0.64 14.88
CA GLU A 139 30.36 -0.49 16.33
C GLU A 139 30.91 -1.77 16.97
N GLU A 140 30.45 -2.94 16.52
CA GLU A 140 30.93 -4.25 16.99
C GLU A 140 32.40 -4.50 16.60
N ILE A 141 32.81 -4.15 15.37
CA ILE A 141 34.21 -4.28 14.92
C ILE A 141 35.13 -3.34 15.73
N THR A 142 34.66 -2.15 16.07
CA THR A 142 35.44 -1.17 16.85
C THR A 142 35.60 -1.59 18.32
N THR A 143 34.72 -2.44 18.85
CA THR A 143 34.77 -2.92 20.24
C THR A 143 35.72 -4.12 20.41
N ILE A 144 36.09 -4.80 19.31
CA ILE A 144 36.96 -6.00 19.32
C ILE A 144 38.44 -5.64 19.02
N LEU A 145 38.72 -4.41 18.56
CA LEU A 145 40.06 -3.87 18.32
C LEU A 145 40.50 -2.94 19.45
#